data_AF-A0A9E0TIK4-F1
#
_entry.id   AF-A0A9E0TIK4-F1
#
_cell.length_a   1.000
_cell.length_b   1.000
_cell.length_c   1.000
_cell.angle_alpha   90.00
_cell.angle_beta   90.00
_cell.angle_gamma   90.00
#
_symmetry.space_group_name_H-M   'P 1'
#
loop_
_entity.id
_entity.type
_entity.pdbx_description
1 polymer ?
#
loop_
_entity_poly.entity_id
_entity_poly.type
_entity_poly.pdbx_seq_one_letter_code
_entity_poly.pdbx_strand_id
1 'polypeptide(L)'
;MTNKDYAALDGSWVGDNRNAFQVGDVGFLIRLTPRRGRSRVELRLHPARITETMEDILYGDIDGPTYVEAFGMGKVVEVAPNGRGKVESISGDELEDALHRLGYPELID
;
A
#
# COMPACT_ATOMS: atom_id res chain seq x y z
N MET A 1 -6.97 12.03 16.03
CA MET A 1 -7.16 11.05 14.94
C MET A 1 -6.53 9.77 15.39
N THR A 2 -7.34 8.72 15.50
CA THR A 2 -6.91 7.43 16.05
C THR A 2 -5.91 6.81 15.09
N ASN A 3 -4.72 6.53 15.61
CA ASN A 3 -3.64 5.78 14.98
C ASN A 3 -4.22 4.39 14.62
N LYS A 4 -4.93 4.26 13.50
CA LYS A 4 -5.44 2.98 13.00
C LYS A 4 -4.20 2.22 12.58
N ASP A 5 -3.74 1.31 13.45
CA ASP A 5 -2.68 0.31 13.27
C ASP A 5 -2.19 0.17 11.82
N TYR A 6 -1.30 1.04 11.35
CA TYR A 6 -0.74 0.92 10.00
C TYR A 6 0.15 -0.33 9.90
N ALA A 7 0.67 -0.80 11.04
CA ALA A 7 1.27 -2.11 11.23
C ALA A 7 0.31 -3.30 11.00
N ALA A 8 -1.01 -3.08 10.81
CA ALA A 8 -1.99 -4.16 10.61
C ALA A 8 -1.74 -5.00 9.36
N LEU A 9 -0.87 -4.53 8.45
CA LEU A 9 -0.47 -5.27 7.25
C LEU A 9 0.95 -5.82 7.33
N ASP A 10 1.68 -5.62 8.43
CA ASP A 10 3.02 -6.19 8.60
C ASP A 10 2.94 -7.72 8.56
N GLY A 11 3.84 -8.31 7.76
CA GLY A 11 3.86 -9.73 7.51
C GLY A 11 2.76 -10.24 6.57
N SER A 12 1.91 -9.37 6.02
CA SER A 12 0.93 -9.75 5.01
C SER A 12 1.59 -10.05 3.67
N TRP A 13 1.00 -10.99 2.93
CA TRP A 13 1.44 -11.34 1.59
C TRP A 13 0.64 -10.57 0.54
N VAL A 14 1.32 -9.82 -0.33
CA VAL A 14 0.74 -9.01 -1.41
C VAL A 14 0.98 -9.62 -2.78
N GLY A 15 0.14 -9.23 -3.74
CA GLY A 15 0.20 -9.68 -5.13
C GLY A 15 -0.35 -11.08 -5.39
N ASP A 16 -0.26 -11.48 -6.66
CA ASP A 16 -0.60 -12.82 -7.15
C ASP A 16 0.57 -13.42 -7.94
N ASN A 17 0.34 -14.55 -8.61
CA ASN A 17 1.35 -15.25 -9.42
C ASN A 17 1.81 -14.50 -10.68
N ARG A 18 1.24 -13.33 -10.97
CA ARG A 18 1.63 -12.47 -12.09
C ARG A 18 2.58 -11.35 -11.63
N ASN A 19 2.74 -11.15 -10.33
CA ASN A 19 3.67 -10.18 -9.78
C ASN A 19 5.04 -10.84 -9.59
N ALA A 20 6.08 -10.22 -10.13
CA ALA A 20 7.47 -10.63 -9.93
C ALA A 20 8.14 -9.69 -8.92
N PHE A 21 7.69 -9.75 -7.66
CA PHE A 21 8.32 -8.96 -6.60
C PHE A 21 9.76 -9.39 -6.35
N GLN A 22 10.58 -8.42 -5.97
CA GLN A 22 11.92 -8.62 -5.43
C GLN A 22 11.97 -8.10 -4.00
N VAL A 23 12.85 -8.70 -3.18
CA VAL A 23 13.14 -8.17 -1.85
C VAL A 23 13.71 -6.76 -2.00
N GLY A 24 13.15 -5.82 -1.23
CA GLY A 24 13.47 -4.40 -1.30
C GLY A 24 12.57 -3.58 -2.21
N ASP A 25 11.64 -4.20 -2.95
CA ASP A 25 10.61 -3.45 -3.66
C ASP A 25 9.77 -2.64 -2.66
N VAL A 26 9.49 -1.38 -3.00
CA VAL A 26 8.73 -0.46 -2.15
C VAL A 26 7.56 0.10 -2.94
N GLY A 27 6.43 0.28 -2.28
CA GLY A 27 5.26 0.90 -2.88
C GLY A 27 4.17 1.26 -1.88
N PHE A 28 3.10 1.84 -2.40
CA PHE A 28 1.89 2.18 -1.66
C PHE A 28 1.13 0.91 -1.29
N LEU A 29 0.85 0.76 -0.01
CA LEU A 29 0.21 -0.41 0.55
C LEU A 29 -1.27 -0.15 0.74
N ILE A 30 -2.09 -0.91 0.03
CA ILE A 30 -3.53 -0.71 0.03
C ILE A 30 -4.30 -2.03 0.20
N ARG A 31 -5.48 -1.96 0.80
CA ARG A 31 -6.46 -3.04 0.77
C ARG A 31 -7.66 -2.65 -0.08
N LEU A 32 -8.08 -3.56 -0.95
CA LEU A 32 -9.28 -3.42 -1.76
C LEU A 32 -10.33 -4.39 -1.27
N THR A 33 -11.53 -3.89 -0.98
CA THR A 33 -12.69 -4.69 -0.55
C THR A 33 -13.85 -4.43 -1.50
N PRO A 34 -14.07 -5.29 -2.51
CA PRO A 34 -15.22 -5.18 -3.39
C PRO A 34 -16.53 -5.38 -2.62
N ARG A 35 -17.61 -4.69 -2.99
CA ARG A 35 -18.95 -4.87 -2.38
C ARG A 35 -19.43 -6.33 -2.26
N ARG A 36 -19.01 -7.17 -3.20
CA ARG A 36 -19.25 -8.63 -3.19
C ARG A 36 -17.94 -9.32 -3.56
N GLY A 37 -17.17 -9.74 -2.56
CA GLY A 37 -15.91 -10.40 -2.80
C GLY A 37 -15.09 -10.55 -1.53
N ARG A 38 -13.88 -11.08 -1.69
CA ARG A 38 -12.87 -11.11 -0.64
C ARG A 38 -11.94 -9.92 -0.80
N SER A 39 -11.53 -9.35 0.32
CA SER A 39 -10.51 -8.31 0.33
C SER A 39 -9.17 -8.86 -0.16
N ARG A 40 -8.37 -8.00 -0.79
CA ARG A 40 -6.99 -8.30 -1.16
C ARG A 40 -6.09 -7.11 -0.87
N VAL A 41 -4.84 -7.40 -0.55
CA VAL A 41 -3.80 -6.41 -0.28
C VAL A 41 -2.88 -6.30 -1.49
N GLU A 42 -2.61 -5.07 -1.92
CA GLU A 42 -1.76 -4.78 -3.06
C GLU A 42 -0.64 -3.81 -2.65
N LEU A 43 0.51 -3.97 -3.28
CA LEU A 43 1.61 -3.01 -3.26
C LEU A 43 1.70 -2.37 -4.65
N ARG A 44 1.58 -1.05 -4.73
CA ARG A 44 1.48 -0.30 -5.99
C ARG A 44 2.55 0.77 -6.10
N LEU A 45 2.87 1.17 -7.33
CA LEU A 45 3.77 2.30 -7.60
C LEU A 45 3.08 3.67 -7.50
N HIS A 46 1.75 3.68 -7.40
CA HIS A 46 0.95 4.89 -7.29
C HIS A 46 0.04 4.81 -6.07
N PRO A 47 -0.23 5.95 -5.40
CA PRO A 47 -1.11 6.02 -4.25
C PRO A 47 -2.56 5.70 -4.61
N ALA A 48 -3.38 5.53 -3.58
CA ALA A 48 -4.82 5.55 -3.77
C ALA A 48 -5.26 7.00 -4.09
N ARG A 49 -6.26 7.15 -4.96
CA ARG A 49 -6.78 8.45 -5.38
C ARG A 49 -8.27 8.56 -5.10
N ILE A 50 -8.67 9.61 -4.41
CA ILE A 50 -10.08 9.96 -4.18
C ILE A 50 -10.67 10.39 -5.52
N THR A 51 -11.76 9.76 -5.96
CA THR A 51 -12.30 9.99 -7.31
C THR A 51 -12.96 11.37 -7.42
N GLU A 52 -13.59 11.84 -6.35
CA GLU A 52 -14.32 13.10 -6.29
C GLU A 52 -13.39 14.33 -6.31
N THR A 53 -12.29 14.28 -5.55
CA THR A 53 -11.35 15.40 -5.43
C THR A 53 -10.10 15.25 -6.30
N MET A 54 -9.88 14.05 -6.84
CA MET A 54 -8.65 13.67 -7.56
C MET A 54 -7.38 13.78 -6.71
N GLU A 55 -7.54 13.77 -5.38
CA GLU A 55 -6.43 13.84 -4.42
C GLU A 55 -5.84 12.45 -4.18
N ASP A 56 -4.52 12.39 -4.22
CA ASP A 56 -3.77 11.21 -3.82
C ASP A 56 -3.66 11.17 -2.29
N ILE A 57 -3.79 9.98 -1.69
CA ILE A 57 -3.72 9.81 -0.24
C ILE A 57 -2.71 8.73 0.15
N LEU A 58 -1.96 9.03 1.21
CA LEU A 58 -1.05 8.08 1.84
C LEU A 58 -1.78 7.16 2.83
N TYR A 59 -2.69 7.74 3.60
CA TYR A 59 -3.47 7.06 4.62
C TYR A 59 -4.94 7.44 4.53
N GLY A 60 -5.83 6.48 4.82
CA GLY A 60 -7.26 6.74 4.93
C GLY A 60 -8.10 5.75 4.14
N ASP A 61 -9.37 6.07 4.04
CA ASP A 61 -10.40 5.20 3.50
C ASP A 61 -11.12 5.92 2.35
N ILE A 62 -11.36 5.22 1.24
CA ILE A 62 -12.13 5.71 0.08
C ILE A 62 -13.34 4.82 -0.11
N ASP A 63 -14.52 5.40 0.08
CA ASP A 63 -15.80 4.73 -0.15
C ASP A 63 -16.10 4.63 -1.65
N GLY A 64 -16.67 3.49 -2.07
CA GLY A 64 -17.02 3.28 -3.47
C GLY A 64 -17.58 1.89 -3.76
N PRO A 65 -17.76 1.53 -5.04
CA PRO A 65 -18.11 0.16 -5.45
C PRO A 65 -17.09 -0.88 -4.94
N THR A 66 -15.84 -0.47 -4.80
CA THR A 66 -14.80 -1.16 -4.06
C THR A 66 -14.29 -0.19 -3.00
N TYR A 67 -14.41 -0.58 -1.74
CA TYR A 67 -13.85 0.15 -0.62
C TYR A 67 -12.33 0.01 -0.64
N VAL A 68 -11.61 1.12 -0.52
CA VAL A 68 -10.15 1.16 -0.55
C VAL A 68 -9.65 1.68 0.78
N GLU A 69 -8.73 0.96 1.40
CA GLU A 69 -8.01 1.40 2.60
C GLU A 69 -6.55 1.62 2.22
N ALA A 70 -6.02 2.81 2.43
CA ALA A 70 -4.62 3.17 2.26
C ALA A 70 -3.90 3.11 3.62
N PHE A 71 -2.80 2.36 3.67
CA PHE A 71 -2.04 2.06 4.89
C PHE A 71 -0.62 2.64 4.86
N GLY A 72 -0.35 3.62 4.01
CA GLY A 72 0.98 4.17 3.81
C GLY A 72 1.78 3.42 2.76
N MET A 73 3.06 3.23 3.04
CA MET A 73 3.98 2.49 2.17
C MET A 73 4.51 1.25 2.86
N GLY A 74 4.82 0.24 2.06
CA GLY A 74 5.44 -1.00 2.53
C GLY A 74 6.63 -1.39 1.67
N LYS A 75 7.49 -2.22 2.24
CA LYS A 75 8.67 -2.80 1.61
C LYS A 75 8.58 -4.31 1.62
N VAL A 76 8.92 -4.95 0.50
CA VAL A 76 8.98 -6.41 0.40
C VAL A 76 10.21 -6.92 1.14
N VAL A 77 9.99 -7.73 2.18
CA VAL A 77 11.05 -8.33 3.01
C VAL A 77 11.30 -9.80 2.67
N GLU A 78 10.34 -10.47 2.04
CA GLU A 78 10.43 -11.88 1.64
C GLU A 78 9.62 -12.10 0.36
N VAL A 79 10.03 -13.05 -0.49
CA VAL A 79 9.29 -13.43 -1.70
C VAL A 79 8.99 -14.93 -1.66
N ALA A 80 7.72 -15.30 -1.74
CA ALA A 80 7.27 -16.68 -1.78
C ALA A 80 7.56 -17.31 -3.16
N PRO A 81 7.65 -18.65 -3.26
CA PRO A 81 7.90 -19.34 -4.52
C PRO A 81 6.85 -19.06 -5.63
N ASN A 82 5.66 -18.58 -5.26
CA ASN A 82 4.60 -18.21 -6.19
C ASN A 82 4.63 -16.72 -6.60
N GLY A 83 5.70 -15.98 -6.28
CA GLY A 83 5.90 -14.57 -6.67
C GLY A 83 5.29 -13.54 -5.73
N ARG A 84 4.52 -13.96 -4.71
CA ARG A 84 3.95 -13.03 -3.71
C ARG A 84 5.05 -12.45 -2.84
N GLY A 85 4.95 -11.16 -2.51
CA GLY A 85 5.86 -10.49 -1.58
C GLY A 85 5.26 -10.42 -0.18
N LYS A 86 6.06 -10.65 0.85
CA LYS A 86 5.69 -10.34 2.24
C LYS A 86 6.15 -8.92 2.53
N VAL A 87 5.28 -8.09 3.07
CA VAL A 87 5.58 -6.67 3.29
C VAL A 87 5.71 -6.32 4.77
N GLU A 88 6.54 -5.32 5.03
CA GLU A 88 6.57 -4.57 6.29
C GLU A 88 6.37 -3.09 5.98
N SER A 89 5.65 -2.39 6.86
CA SER A 89 5.37 -0.97 6.73
C SER A 89 6.64 -0.16 6.94
N ILE A 90 6.82 0.90 6.15
CA ILE A 90 7.95 1.84 6.30
C ILE A 90 7.47 3.17 6.89
N SER A 91 8.33 3.84 7.65
CA SER A 91 8.00 5.10 8.34
C SER A 91 9.25 5.96 8.55
N GLY A 92 9.06 7.23 8.96
CA GLY A 92 10.16 8.18 9.17
C GLY A 92 10.97 8.41 7.89
N ASP A 93 12.29 8.50 8.03
CA ASP A 93 13.23 8.79 6.94
C ASP A 93 13.07 7.81 5.75
N GLU A 94 12.81 6.52 6.01
CA GLU A 94 12.64 5.53 4.93
C GLU A 94 11.37 5.79 4.11
N LEU A 95 10.29 6.26 4.75
CA LEU A 95 9.06 6.65 4.07
C LEU A 95 9.27 7.92 3.24
N GLU A 96 9.95 8.92 3.81
CA GLU A 96 10.27 10.17 3.13
C GLU A 96 11.06 9.90 1.84
N ASP A 97 12.16 9.15 1.94
CA ASP A 97 12.99 8.76 0.79
C ASP A 97 12.18 8.02 -0.28
N ALA A 98 11.27 7.13 0.14
CA ALA A 98 10.43 6.37 -0.77
C ALA A 98 9.44 7.26 -1.54
N LEU A 99 8.78 8.19 -0.86
CA LEU A 99 7.86 9.16 -1.46
C LEU A 99 8.57 10.06 -2.45
N HIS A 100 9.75 10.59 -2.08
CA HIS A 100 10.58 11.39 -2.97
C HIS A 100 10.98 10.62 -4.23
N ARG A 101 11.42 9.37 -4.09
CA ARG A 101 11.82 8.52 -5.22
C ARG A 101 10.66 8.21 -6.17
N LEU A 102 9.44 8.03 -5.65
CA LEU A 102 8.26 7.74 -6.47
C LEU A 102 7.57 9.01 -7.00
N GLY A 103 8.02 10.20 -6.61
CA GLY A 103 7.50 11.48 -7.10
C GLY A 103 6.24 11.97 -6.38
N TYR A 104 6.07 11.59 -5.11
CA TYR A 104 4.94 12.02 -4.26
C TYR A 104 5.39 12.65 -2.92
N PRO A 105 6.39 13.55 -2.89
CA PRO A 105 6.88 14.14 -1.64
C PRO A 105 5.81 14.90 -0.85
N GLU A 106 4.78 15.41 -1.51
CA GLU A 106 3.67 16.16 -0.92
C GLU A 106 2.76 15.32 -0.03
N LEU A 107 2.84 13.98 -0.10
CA LEU A 107 1.99 13.09 0.69
C LEU A 107 2.48 12.88 2.13
N ILE A 108 3.57 13.53 2.52
CA ILE A 108 4.14 13.39 3.86
C ILE A 108 3.47 14.29 4.92
N ASP A 109 2.68 15.29 4.47
CA ASP A 109 2.03 16.31 5.29
C ASP A 109 0.64 15.89 5.85
#